data_AF-A0A5U6I8E5-F1
#
_entry.id   AF-A0A5U6I8E5-F1
#
_cell.length_a   1.000
_cell.length_b   1.000
_cell.length_c   1.000
_cell.angle_alpha   90.00
_cell.angle_beta   90.00
_cell.angle_gamma   90.00
#
_symmetry.space_group_name_H-M   'P 1'
#
loop_
_entity.id
_entity.type
_entity.pdbx_description
1 polymer ?
#
loop_
_entity_poly.entity_id
_entity_poly.type
_entity_poly.pdbx_seq_one_letter_code
_entity_poly.pdbx_strand_id
1 'polypeptide(L)'
;MKNKKYLFLFIIGLLYVFPIVLANVYYVDDMGRLSLGYGWDGDGRILSNVLTEALSFGNGIISIFPYSTLLSSVILVISGIIVSDMLFENKYLKSISSLFILTSPFMLENLSYRYDSILMAVSLLCAVVPFIFRSHYKLFFATSFFCLLISFCLYQTSTMAYFSVALCLLIKQCLNNEKAFDFRLCLNSLLCFLVSYIVYSLLISFLAVNMQRSGFITFDADGFDIILSRLRSYESYYNSLYVSGFKYVIWPCVTLVLLSYVKFILRGREFGRLLLSVIYLLGVALLTMMPNLVITT
;
A
#
# COMPACT_ATOMS: atom_id res chain seq x y z
N MET A 1 8.60 10.28 -27.16
CA MET A 1 9.46 10.18 -25.96
C MET A 1 8.72 9.69 -24.70
N LYS A 2 7.49 10.14 -24.40
CA LYS A 2 6.72 9.66 -23.22
C LYS A 2 6.53 8.13 -23.16
N ASN A 3 6.13 7.51 -24.27
CA ASN A 3 5.89 6.05 -24.31
C ASN A 3 7.16 5.21 -24.07
N LYS A 4 8.32 5.68 -24.56
CA LYS A 4 9.61 5.00 -24.33
C LYS A 4 10.01 4.99 -22.85
N LYS A 5 9.67 6.05 -22.10
CA LYS A 5 9.94 6.13 -20.66
C LYS A 5 9.10 5.11 -19.88
N TYR A 6 7.80 5.04 -20.12
CA TYR A 6 6.94 4.08 -19.39
C TYR A 6 7.32 2.63 -19.72
N LEU A 7 7.63 2.34 -20.98
CA LEU A 7 8.16 1.04 -21.37
C LEU A 7 9.43 0.68 -20.58
N PHE A 8 10.36 1.62 -20.45
CA PHE A 8 11.58 1.40 -19.67
C PHE A 8 11.30 1.09 -18.19
N LEU A 9 10.34 1.78 -17.56
CA LEU A 9 9.93 1.51 -16.19
C LEU A 9 9.32 0.10 -16.05
N PHE A 10 8.49 -0.32 -17.01
CA PHE A 10 7.95 -1.67 -17.01
C PHE A 10 9.02 -2.73 -17.20
N ILE A 11 10.00 -2.50 -18.09
CA ILE A 11 11.14 -3.42 -18.26
C ILE A 11 11.91 -3.56 -16.94
N ILE A 12 12.22 -2.45 -16.25
CA ILE A 12 12.87 -2.51 -14.94
C ILE A 12 12.01 -3.28 -13.94
N GLY A 13 10.70 -3.03 -13.91
CA GLY A 13 9.80 -3.72 -13.00
C GLY A 13 9.76 -5.23 -13.23
N LEU A 14 9.76 -5.67 -14.49
CA LEU A 14 9.81 -7.08 -14.86
C LEU A 14 11.16 -7.70 -14.51
N LEU A 15 12.27 -6.99 -14.75
CA LEU A 15 13.61 -7.43 -14.34
C LEU A 15 13.72 -7.56 -12.81
N TYR A 16 13.06 -6.68 -12.06
CA TYR A 16 13.06 -6.71 -10.60
C TYR A 16 12.38 -7.97 -10.04
N VAL A 17 11.25 -8.39 -10.61
CA VAL A 17 10.54 -9.61 -10.16
C VAL A 17 11.07 -10.89 -10.81
N PHE A 18 11.95 -10.78 -11.79
CA PHE A 18 12.50 -11.94 -12.50
C PHE A 18 13.18 -12.97 -11.59
N PRO A 19 13.96 -12.59 -10.55
CA PRO A 19 14.51 -13.56 -9.60
C PRO A 19 13.43 -14.33 -8.83
N ILE A 20 12.31 -13.70 -8.48
CA ILE A 20 11.18 -14.36 -7.80
C ILE A 20 10.57 -15.42 -8.73
N VAL A 21 10.40 -15.06 -10.00
CA VAL A 21 9.88 -15.99 -11.03
C VAL A 21 10.83 -17.17 -11.22
N LEU A 22 12.14 -16.94 -11.29
CA LEU A 22 13.14 -17.99 -11.44
C LEU A 22 13.25 -18.89 -10.20
N ALA A 23 13.08 -18.33 -9.00
CA ALA A 23 13.11 -19.11 -7.78
C ALA A 23 12.00 -20.17 -7.77
N ASN A 24 10.84 -19.86 -8.37
CA ASN A 24 9.74 -20.80 -8.58
C ASN A 24 9.41 -21.59 -7.30
N VAL A 25 9.21 -20.88 -6.18
CA VAL A 25 8.83 -21.46 -4.88
C VAL A 25 7.38 -21.07 -4.54
N TYR A 26 6.69 -21.89 -3.76
CA TYR A 26 5.39 -21.55 -3.15
C TYR A 26 5.64 -20.82 -1.83
N TYR A 27 4.94 -19.72 -1.59
CA TYR A 27 5.13 -18.89 -0.40
C TYR A 27 3.96 -19.04 0.58
N VAL A 28 4.28 -19.38 1.84
CA VAL A 28 3.35 -19.47 2.98
C VAL A 28 2.03 -20.16 2.62
N ASP A 29 0.95 -19.40 2.41
CA ASP A 29 -0.40 -19.90 2.16
C ASP A 29 -0.56 -20.59 0.81
N ASP A 30 0.36 -20.36 -0.15
CA ASP A 30 0.25 -20.92 -1.50
C ASP A 30 0.21 -22.46 -1.49
N MET A 31 0.93 -23.12 -0.56
CA MET A 31 0.93 -24.58 -0.44
C MET A 31 -0.44 -25.11 0.03
N GLY A 32 -1.07 -24.39 0.96
CA GLY A 32 -2.42 -24.71 1.43
C GLY A 32 -3.43 -24.59 0.30
N ARG A 33 -3.37 -23.50 -0.47
CA ARG A 33 -4.25 -23.28 -1.63
C ARG A 33 -4.06 -24.32 -2.72
N LEU A 34 -2.81 -24.69 -3.02
CA LEU A 34 -2.51 -25.74 -3.99
C LEU A 34 -3.10 -27.10 -3.57
N SER A 35 -2.98 -27.44 -2.29
CA SER A 35 -3.36 -28.76 -1.77
C SER A 35 -4.86 -28.91 -1.54
N LEU A 36 -5.52 -27.84 -1.07
CA LEU A 36 -6.91 -27.87 -0.60
C LEU A 36 -7.87 -27.10 -1.52
N GLY A 37 -7.38 -26.26 -2.43
CA GLY A 37 -8.20 -25.51 -3.39
C GLY A 37 -9.08 -24.43 -2.77
N TYR A 38 -8.81 -23.98 -1.55
CA TYR A 38 -9.63 -22.98 -0.88
C TYR A 38 -9.35 -21.54 -1.35
N GLY A 39 -10.40 -20.71 -1.31
CA GLY A 39 -10.36 -19.30 -1.68
C GLY A 39 -10.14 -18.35 -0.52
N TRP A 40 -10.64 -17.12 -0.65
CA TRP A 40 -10.49 -16.09 0.38
C TRP A 40 -11.80 -15.76 1.09
N ASP A 41 -12.79 -16.67 1.03
CA ASP A 41 -14.10 -16.48 1.65
C ASP A 41 -13.96 -16.24 3.16
N GLY A 42 -13.18 -17.09 3.85
CA GLY A 42 -12.93 -16.97 5.29
C GLY A 42 -12.16 -15.71 5.72
N ASP A 43 -11.58 -14.98 4.77
CA ASP A 43 -10.86 -13.72 4.99
C ASP A 43 -11.72 -12.49 4.64
N GLY A 44 -12.98 -12.69 4.23
CA GLY A 44 -13.85 -11.60 3.79
C GLY A 44 -13.39 -10.93 2.50
N ARG A 45 -12.60 -11.61 1.66
CA ARG A 45 -12.10 -11.08 0.38
C ARG A 45 -12.85 -11.69 -0.80
N ILE A 46 -14.14 -11.40 -0.88
CA ILE A 46 -15.07 -12.05 -1.83
C ILE A 46 -14.67 -11.79 -3.30
N LEU A 47 -14.14 -10.60 -3.62
CA LEU A 47 -13.71 -10.30 -4.98
C LEU A 47 -12.43 -11.04 -5.38
N SER A 48 -11.65 -11.55 -4.42
CA SER A 48 -10.44 -12.33 -4.72
C SER A 48 -10.75 -13.63 -5.44
N ASN A 49 -11.82 -14.32 -5.04
CA ASN A 49 -12.31 -15.52 -5.71
C ASN A 49 -12.74 -15.19 -7.15
N VAL A 50 -13.59 -14.18 -7.31
CA VAL A 50 -14.12 -13.76 -8.62
C VAL A 50 -12.98 -13.37 -9.57
N LEU A 51 -12.02 -12.58 -9.08
CA LEU A 51 -10.89 -12.13 -9.90
C LEU A 51 -9.97 -13.29 -10.27
N THR A 52 -9.68 -14.19 -9.33
CA THR A 52 -8.83 -15.37 -9.61
C THR A 52 -9.50 -16.31 -10.60
N GLU A 53 -10.80 -16.57 -10.44
CA GLU A 53 -11.57 -17.40 -11.35
C GLU A 53 -11.62 -16.78 -12.75
N ALA A 54 -11.85 -15.47 -12.86
CA ALA A 54 -11.81 -14.77 -14.14
C ALA A 54 -10.44 -14.86 -14.83
N LEU A 55 -9.35 -14.69 -14.08
CA LEU A 55 -7.98 -14.81 -14.58
C LEU A 55 -7.62 -16.25 -14.99
N SER A 56 -8.25 -17.23 -14.36
CA SER A 56 -8.10 -18.65 -14.69
C SER A 56 -8.99 -19.10 -15.85
N PHE A 57 -9.78 -18.21 -16.45
CA PHE A 57 -10.82 -18.53 -17.44
C PHE A 57 -11.88 -19.52 -16.93
N GLY A 58 -12.27 -19.41 -15.65
CA GLY A 58 -13.31 -20.25 -15.04
C GLY A 58 -12.82 -21.61 -14.53
N ASN A 59 -11.51 -21.84 -14.46
CA ASN A 59 -10.94 -23.10 -13.95
C ASN A 59 -10.80 -23.13 -12.41
N GLY A 60 -11.55 -22.27 -11.71
CA GLY A 60 -11.53 -22.17 -10.25
C GLY A 60 -10.29 -21.46 -9.70
N ILE A 61 -9.93 -21.80 -8.46
CA ILE A 61 -8.86 -21.13 -7.70
C ILE A 61 -7.53 -21.79 -8.01
N ILE A 62 -7.00 -21.48 -9.20
CA ILE A 62 -5.71 -21.98 -9.66
C ILE A 62 -4.70 -20.83 -9.79
N SER A 63 -3.44 -21.14 -9.50
CA SER A 63 -2.36 -20.17 -9.67
C SER A 63 -2.06 -19.97 -11.16
N ILE A 64 -2.15 -18.72 -11.62
CA ILE A 64 -1.68 -18.30 -12.95
C ILE A 64 -0.21 -17.87 -12.95
N PHE A 65 0.57 -18.25 -11.94
CA PHE A 65 2.02 -18.01 -11.92
C PHE A 65 2.69 -18.56 -13.21
N PRO A 66 3.65 -17.83 -13.82
CA PRO A 66 4.27 -16.60 -13.35
C PRO A 66 3.53 -15.31 -13.75
N TYR A 67 2.42 -15.40 -14.48
CA TYR A 67 1.70 -14.23 -14.99
C TYR A 67 1.12 -13.36 -13.87
N SER A 68 0.69 -13.96 -12.75
CA SER A 68 0.27 -13.20 -11.55
C SER A 68 1.37 -12.25 -11.08
N THR A 69 2.58 -12.75 -10.83
CA THR A 69 3.72 -11.94 -10.36
C THR A 69 4.15 -10.89 -11.40
N LEU A 70 4.21 -11.25 -12.68
CA LEU A 70 4.57 -10.31 -13.75
C LEU A 70 3.54 -9.17 -13.86
N LEU A 71 2.25 -9.48 -13.85
CA LEU A 71 1.19 -8.48 -13.93
C LEU A 71 1.11 -7.64 -12.65
N SER A 72 1.36 -8.24 -11.48
CA SER A 72 1.49 -7.52 -10.21
C SER A 72 2.57 -6.45 -10.32
N SER A 73 3.73 -6.77 -10.88
CA SER A 73 4.81 -5.82 -11.08
C SER A 73 4.38 -4.63 -11.95
N VAL A 74 3.71 -4.91 -13.08
CA VAL A 74 3.18 -3.86 -13.96
C VAL A 74 2.19 -2.96 -13.21
N ILE A 75 1.26 -3.54 -12.46
CA ILE A 75 0.25 -2.80 -11.68
C ILE A 75 0.92 -1.92 -10.62
N LEU A 76 1.89 -2.44 -9.87
CA LEU A 76 2.61 -1.67 -8.86
C LEU A 76 3.44 -0.53 -9.47
N VAL A 77 4.02 -0.72 -10.66
CA VAL A 77 4.68 0.36 -11.41
C VAL A 77 3.66 1.42 -11.83
N ILE A 78 2.46 1.04 -12.27
CA ILE A 78 1.38 2.00 -12.58
C ILE A 78 0.99 2.80 -11.34
N SER A 79 0.78 2.13 -10.19
CA SER A 79 0.50 2.82 -8.92
C SER A 79 1.61 3.80 -8.57
N GLY A 80 2.87 3.41 -8.71
CA GLY A 80 4.02 4.27 -8.48
C GLY A 80 4.10 5.44 -9.45
N ILE A 81 3.78 5.24 -10.73
CA ILE A 81 3.70 6.33 -11.73
C ILE A 81 2.65 7.35 -11.30
N ILE A 82 1.44 6.91 -10.95
CA ILE A 82 0.35 7.79 -10.51
C ILE A 82 0.79 8.61 -9.29
N VAL A 83 1.33 7.97 -8.26
CA VAL A 83 1.84 8.68 -7.06
C VAL A 83 2.95 9.66 -7.43
N SER A 84 3.92 9.23 -8.23
CA SER A 84 5.06 10.07 -8.62
C SER A 84 4.63 11.32 -9.40
N ASP A 85 3.64 11.19 -10.28
CA ASP A 85 3.12 12.28 -11.09
C ASP A 85 2.37 13.31 -10.23
N MET A 86 1.74 12.86 -9.14
CA MET A 86 1.10 13.73 -8.17
C MET A 86 2.10 14.45 -7.27
N LEU A 87 3.20 13.79 -6.88
CA LEU A 87 4.16 14.30 -5.90
C LEU A 87 5.25 15.19 -6.48
N PHE A 88 5.75 14.88 -7.68
CA PHE A 88 6.93 15.54 -8.23
C PHE A 88 6.61 16.27 -9.53
N GLU A 89 7.44 17.25 -9.90
CA GLU A 89 7.37 17.93 -11.20
C GLU A 89 8.55 17.53 -12.09
N ASN A 90 9.73 17.34 -11.49
CA ASN A 90 10.94 16.95 -12.19
C ASN A 90 10.80 15.55 -12.84
N LYS A 91 11.06 15.48 -14.14
CA LYS A 91 10.89 14.24 -14.94
C LYS A 91 11.73 13.06 -14.45
N TYR A 92 12.93 13.31 -13.91
CA TYR A 92 13.83 12.27 -13.41
C TYR A 92 13.35 11.74 -12.06
N LEU A 93 13.00 12.65 -11.14
CA LEU A 93 12.42 12.27 -9.85
C LEU A 93 11.17 11.41 -10.05
N LYS A 94 10.25 11.83 -10.92
CA LYS A 94 9.07 11.04 -11.28
C LYS A 94 9.41 9.60 -11.69
N SER A 95 10.43 9.44 -12.54
CA SER A 95 10.83 8.12 -13.07
C SER A 95 11.43 7.23 -11.99
N ILE A 96 12.29 7.79 -11.13
CA ILE A 96 12.96 7.01 -10.09
C ILE A 96 11.95 6.65 -8.99
N SER A 97 11.17 7.63 -8.52
CA SER A 97 10.20 7.41 -7.44
C SER A 97 9.04 6.50 -7.86
N SER A 98 8.71 6.40 -9.16
CA SER A 98 7.67 5.48 -9.61
C SER A 98 7.98 4.00 -9.36
N LEU A 99 9.24 3.66 -9.12
CA LEU A 99 9.63 2.29 -8.80
C LEU A 99 9.63 1.99 -7.30
N PHE A 100 9.48 3.00 -6.42
CA PHE A 100 9.60 2.82 -4.97
C PHE A 100 8.51 1.94 -4.36
N ILE A 101 7.30 1.95 -4.93
CA ILE A 101 6.23 1.06 -4.48
C ILE A 101 6.60 -0.41 -4.75
N LEU A 102 7.07 -0.71 -5.96
CA LEU A 102 7.47 -2.05 -6.36
C LEU A 102 8.70 -2.55 -5.59
N THR A 103 9.70 -1.67 -5.46
CA THR A 103 11.03 -2.01 -4.90
C THR A 103 11.12 -1.83 -3.38
N SER A 104 9.99 -1.50 -2.74
CA SER A 104 9.91 -1.46 -1.28
C SER A 104 10.26 -2.85 -0.71
N PRO A 105 11.15 -2.94 0.31
CA PRO A 105 11.48 -4.22 0.95
C PRO A 105 10.24 -4.97 1.45
N PHE A 106 9.24 -4.24 1.96
CA PHE A 106 7.98 -4.82 2.44
C PHE A 106 7.08 -5.36 1.32
N MET A 107 7.24 -4.87 0.09
CA MET A 107 6.46 -5.35 -1.06
C MET A 107 7.00 -6.68 -1.60
N LEU A 108 8.25 -7.04 -1.24
CA LEU A 108 8.87 -8.28 -1.68
C LEU A 108 8.10 -9.52 -1.21
N GLU A 109 7.59 -9.48 0.03
CA GLU A 109 6.74 -10.51 0.58
C GLU A 109 5.44 -10.64 -0.25
N ASN A 110 4.74 -9.53 -0.49
CA ASN A 110 3.51 -9.53 -1.29
C ASN A 110 3.72 -10.10 -2.70
N LEU A 111 4.86 -9.78 -3.33
CA LEU A 111 5.21 -10.27 -4.66
C LEU A 111 5.58 -11.77 -4.69
N SER A 112 5.90 -12.35 -3.54
CA SER A 112 6.31 -13.76 -3.43
C SER A 112 5.13 -14.73 -3.45
N TYR A 113 3.92 -14.27 -3.07
CA TYR A 113 2.69 -15.08 -3.15
C TYR A 113 2.28 -15.31 -4.60
N ARG A 114 2.09 -16.57 -4.99
CA ARG A 114 1.68 -16.91 -6.37
C ARG A 114 0.23 -16.56 -6.67
N TYR A 115 -0.63 -16.76 -5.68
CA TYR A 115 -2.07 -16.52 -5.81
C TYR A 115 -2.43 -15.07 -5.47
N ASP A 116 -1.91 -14.56 -4.35
CA ASP A 116 -2.34 -13.27 -3.79
C ASP A 116 -1.66 -12.04 -4.43
N SER A 117 -0.48 -12.17 -5.07
CA SER A 117 0.30 -11.00 -5.48
C SER A 117 -0.48 -10.02 -6.35
N ILE A 118 -1.27 -10.55 -7.29
CA ILE A 118 -2.06 -9.74 -8.23
C ILE A 118 -3.23 -9.07 -7.52
N LEU A 119 -3.88 -9.78 -6.60
CA LEU A 119 -5.00 -9.28 -5.82
C LEU A 119 -4.54 -8.11 -4.93
N MET A 120 -3.40 -8.29 -4.26
CA MET A 120 -2.78 -7.24 -3.44
C MET A 120 -2.33 -6.05 -4.29
N ALA A 121 -1.77 -6.27 -5.48
CA ALA A 121 -1.35 -5.20 -6.38
C ALA A 121 -2.55 -4.38 -6.90
N VAL A 122 -3.63 -5.04 -7.33
CA VAL A 122 -4.88 -4.37 -7.75
C VAL A 122 -5.46 -3.58 -6.58
N SER A 123 -5.51 -4.19 -5.39
CA SER A 123 -6.01 -3.52 -4.18
C SER A 123 -5.24 -2.24 -3.87
N LEU A 124 -3.90 -2.28 -4.00
CA LEU A 124 -3.05 -1.10 -3.84
C LEU A 124 -3.29 -0.04 -4.93
N LEU A 125 -3.47 -0.45 -6.19
CA LEU A 125 -3.82 0.49 -7.26
C LEU A 125 -5.15 1.19 -6.97
N CYS A 126 -6.15 0.46 -6.50
CA CYS A 126 -7.41 1.03 -6.05
C CYS A 126 -7.23 2.04 -4.90
N ALA A 127 -6.29 1.82 -3.97
CA ALA A 127 -5.98 2.80 -2.93
C ALA A 127 -5.34 4.09 -3.48
N VAL A 128 -4.75 4.08 -4.67
CA VAL A 128 -4.02 5.21 -5.27
C VAL A 128 -4.87 6.01 -6.27
N VAL A 129 -5.60 5.32 -7.14
CA VAL A 129 -6.34 5.91 -8.28
C VAL A 129 -7.25 7.09 -7.92
N PRO A 130 -8.02 7.07 -6.80
CA PRO A 130 -8.93 8.16 -6.49
C PRO A 130 -8.26 9.53 -6.39
N PHE A 131 -7.00 9.58 -5.93
CA PHE A 131 -6.25 10.83 -5.76
C PHE A 131 -5.91 11.55 -7.06
N ILE A 132 -6.08 10.91 -8.22
CA ILE A 132 -6.06 11.57 -9.55
C ILE A 132 -7.15 12.66 -9.60
N PHE A 133 -8.31 12.37 -9.00
CA PHE A 133 -9.49 13.25 -9.03
C PHE A 133 -9.59 14.17 -7.82
N ARG A 134 -8.54 14.29 -6.99
CA ARG A 134 -8.57 15.06 -5.72
C ARG A 134 -9.06 16.50 -5.85
N SER A 135 -8.87 17.13 -7.01
CA SER A 135 -9.34 18.49 -7.30
C SER A 135 -10.86 18.57 -7.59
N HIS A 136 -11.50 17.44 -7.91
CA HIS A 136 -12.92 17.34 -8.26
C HIS A 136 -13.67 16.49 -7.22
N TYR A 137 -14.15 17.12 -6.16
CA TYR A 137 -14.65 16.41 -4.97
C TYR A 137 -15.70 15.32 -5.24
N LYS A 138 -16.64 15.53 -6.18
CA LYS A 138 -17.66 14.52 -6.53
C LYS A 138 -17.03 13.27 -7.14
N LEU A 139 -16.09 13.47 -8.08
CA LEU A 139 -15.36 12.36 -8.72
C LEU A 139 -14.42 11.69 -7.72
N PHE A 140 -13.71 12.47 -6.90
CA PHE A 140 -12.87 11.93 -5.83
C PHE A 140 -13.68 11.05 -4.88
N PHE A 141 -14.86 11.50 -4.46
CA PHE A 141 -15.72 10.76 -3.54
C PHE A 141 -16.21 9.45 -4.19
N ALA A 142 -16.78 9.53 -5.40
CA ALA A 142 -17.29 8.36 -6.11
C ALA A 142 -16.17 7.33 -6.38
N THR A 143 -15.04 7.78 -6.91
CA THR A 143 -13.90 6.89 -7.19
C THR A 143 -13.29 6.32 -5.93
N SER A 144 -13.14 7.11 -4.86
CA SER A 144 -12.67 6.62 -3.56
C SER A 144 -13.61 5.56 -3.00
N PHE A 145 -14.92 5.80 -3.05
CA PHE A 145 -15.91 4.87 -2.54
C PHE A 145 -15.79 3.49 -3.19
N PHE A 146 -15.84 3.44 -4.54
CA PHE A 146 -15.76 2.19 -5.28
C PHE A 146 -14.38 1.53 -5.18
N CYS A 147 -13.30 2.31 -5.26
CA CYS A 147 -11.95 1.73 -5.18
C CYS A 147 -11.65 1.18 -3.78
N LEU A 148 -12.07 1.87 -2.72
CA LEU A 148 -11.90 1.34 -1.35
C LEU A 148 -12.77 0.11 -1.11
N LEU A 149 -14.00 0.08 -1.65
CA LEU A 149 -14.85 -1.12 -1.57
C LEU A 149 -14.19 -2.32 -2.27
N ILE A 150 -13.65 -2.11 -3.48
CA ILE A 150 -12.88 -3.15 -4.19
C ILE A 150 -11.65 -3.56 -3.37
N SER A 151 -10.94 -2.59 -2.79
CA SER A 151 -9.75 -2.86 -1.99
C SER A 151 -10.07 -3.67 -0.72
N PHE A 152 -11.15 -3.37 -0.02
CA PHE A 152 -11.61 -4.18 1.11
C PHE A 152 -11.97 -5.62 0.69
N CYS A 153 -12.62 -5.78 -0.46
CA CYS A 153 -12.99 -7.10 -0.97
C CYS A 153 -11.83 -7.88 -1.63
N LEU A 154 -10.66 -7.28 -1.81
CA LEU A 154 -9.46 -7.93 -2.36
C LEU A 154 -8.37 -8.13 -1.30
N TYR A 155 -7.98 -7.04 -0.62
CA TYR A 155 -6.95 -7.05 0.41
C TYR A 155 -7.07 -5.82 1.32
N GLN A 156 -7.69 -6.00 2.49
CA GLN A 156 -8.05 -4.94 3.43
C GLN A 156 -6.84 -4.10 3.89
N THR A 157 -5.70 -4.73 4.14
CA THR A 157 -4.46 -4.08 4.62
C THR A 157 -3.99 -2.95 3.68
N SER A 158 -4.17 -3.10 2.37
CA SER A 158 -3.75 -2.08 1.40
C SER A 158 -4.54 -0.77 1.49
N THR A 159 -5.70 -0.76 2.14
CA THR A 159 -6.48 0.47 2.34
C THR A 159 -5.73 1.51 3.18
N MET A 160 -4.76 1.11 4.01
CA MET A 160 -3.88 2.06 4.72
C MET A 160 -2.98 2.86 3.77
N ALA A 161 -2.70 2.33 2.58
CA ALA A 161 -1.98 3.07 1.54
C ALA A 161 -2.78 4.29 1.04
N TYR A 162 -4.11 4.24 1.08
CA TYR A 162 -4.98 5.37 0.71
C TYR A 162 -4.68 6.59 1.60
N PHE A 163 -4.63 6.39 2.91
CA PHE A 163 -4.24 7.44 3.84
C PHE A 163 -2.77 7.84 3.68
N SER A 164 -1.88 6.89 3.39
CA SER A 164 -0.47 7.18 3.15
C SER A 164 -0.26 8.12 1.96
N VAL A 165 -1.02 7.94 0.87
CA VAL A 165 -1.00 8.86 -0.29
C VAL A 165 -1.52 10.24 0.10
N ALA A 166 -2.62 10.32 0.87
CA ALA A 166 -3.13 11.61 1.37
C ALA A 166 -2.07 12.35 2.19
N LEU A 167 -1.40 11.66 3.12
CA LEU A 167 -0.33 12.26 3.93
C LEU A 167 0.87 12.69 3.08
N CYS A 168 1.26 11.91 2.06
CA CYS A 168 2.32 12.32 1.13
C CYS A 168 1.98 13.61 0.38
N LEU A 169 0.70 13.82 0.01
CA LEU A 169 0.23 15.06 -0.60
C LEU A 169 0.29 16.24 0.39
N LEU A 170 -0.08 16.03 1.66
CA LEU A 170 0.05 17.07 2.69
C LEU A 170 1.51 17.43 2.97
N ILE A 171 2.42 16.45 2.98
CA ILE A 171 3.87 16.70 3.07
C ILE A 171 4.31 17.57 1.89
N LYS A 172 3.92 17.24 0.66
CA LYS A 172 4.21 18.07 -0.52
C LYS A 172 3.72 19.51 -0.34
N GLN A 173 2.49 19.70 0.15
CA GLN A 173 1.93 21.03 0.38
C GLN A 173 2.73 21.83 1.42
N CYS A 174 3.17 21.18 2.51
CA CYS A 174 4.08 21.78 3.48
C CYS A 174 5.39 22.21 2.82
N LEU A 175 5.96 21.37 1.95
CA LEU A 175 7.20 21.61 1.23
C LEU A 175 7.09 22.61 0.07
N ASN A 176 5.89 22.96 -0.39
CA ASN A 176 5.68 23.88 -1.52
C ASN A 176 5.13 25.25 -1.12
N ASN A 177 5.06 25.56 0.17
CA ASN A 177 4.40 26.77 0.69
C ASN A 177 2.91 26.87 0.32
N GLU A 178 2.25 25.73 0.07
CA GLU A 178 0.80 25.65 -0.17
C GLU A 178 0.04 25.66 1.17
N LYS A 179 -1.24 25.27 1.19
CA LYS A 179 -1.97 25.06 2.45
C LYS A 179 -1.36 23.89 3.21
N ALA A 180 -0.69 24.16 4.33
CA ALA A 180 0.02 23.13 5.11
C ALA A 180 -0.90 22.02 5.61
N PHE A 181 -2.18 22.35 5.84
CA PHE A 181 -3.23 21.39 6.18
C PHE A 181 -4.43 21.58 5.26
N ASP A 182 -4.79 20.52 4.53
CA ASP A 182 -5.98 20.47 3.68
C ASP A 182 -7.10 19.69 4.38
N PHE A 183 -7.92 20.42 5.14
CA PHE A 183 -9.05 19.84 5.87
C PHE A 183 -10.03 19.11 4.95
N ARG A 184 -10.26 19.61 3.73
CA ARG A 184 -11.21 18.99 2.79
C ARG A 184 -10.69 17.64 2.30
N LEU A 185 -9.40 17.55 1.96
CA LEU A 185 -8.78 16.28 1.58
C LEU A 185 -8.86 15.27 2.73
N CYS A 186 -8.52 15.68 3.95
CA CYS A 186 -8.55 14.81 5.12
C CYS A 186 -9.97 14.32 5.43
N LEU A 187 -10.93 15.23 5.51
CA LEU A 187 -12.32 14.91 5.82
C LEU A 187 -12.94 14.01 4.75
N ASN A 188 -12.78 14.34 3.47
CA ASN A 188 -13.32 13.52 2.39
C ASN A 188 -12.68 12.13 2.35
N SER A 189 -11.36 12.03 2.57
CA SER A 189 -10.67 10.74 2.62
C SER A 189 -11.21 9.87 3.76
N LEU A 190 -11.39 10.46 4.95
CA LEU A 190 -11.95 9.78 6.12
C LEU A 190 -13.40 9.34 5.87
N LEU A 191 -14.25 10.23 5.34
CA LEU A 191 -15.65 9.92 5.07
C LEU A 191 -15.79 8.83 4.00
N CYS A 192 -15.01 8.87 2.91
CA CYS A 192 -15.02 7.83 1.89
C CYS A 192 -14.62 6.48 2.48
N PHE A 193 -13.55 6.45 3.28
CA PHE A 193 -13.11 5.23 3.96
C PHE A 193 -14.18 4.65 4.87
N LEU A 194 -14.78 5.48 5.74
CA LEU A 194 -15.83 5.03 6.66
C LEU A 194 -17.06 4.52 5.92
N VAL A 195 -17.54 5.25 4.90
CA VAL A 195 -18.70 4.83 4.10
C VAL A 195 -18.41 3.52 3.36
N SER A 196 -17.25 3.40 2.70
CA SER A 196 -16.84 2.15 2.03
C SER A 196 -16.71 0.99 3.00
N TYR A 197 -16.13 1.22 4.18
CA TYR A 197 -15.99 0.19 5.21
C TYR A 197 -17.34 -0.27 5.75
N ILE A 198 -18.28 0.65 6.01
CA ILE A 198 -19.64 0.32 6.45
C ILE A 198 -20.33 -0.53 5.38
N VAL A 199 -20.28 -0.11 4.11
CA VAL A 199 -20.90 -0.88 3.01
C VAL A 199 -20.25 -2.25 2.86
N TYR A 200 -18.92 -2.33 2.95
CA TYR A 200 -18.18 -3.60 2.96
C TYR A 200 -18.65 -4.50 4.11
N SER A 201 -18.69 -3.98 5.34
CA SER A 201 -19.10 -4.74 6.52
C SER A 201 -20.55 -5.23 6.42
N LEU A 202 -21.46 -4.43 5.86
CA LEU A 202 -22.83 -4.84 5.59
C LEU A 202 -22.88 -5.94 4.53
N LEU A 203 -22.06 -5.86 3.49
CA LEU A 203 -21.97 -6.88 2.44
C LEU A 203 -21.45 -8.22 3.00
N ILE A 204 -20.41 -8.20 3.83
CA ILE A 204 -19.89 -9.39 4.52
C ILE A 204 -20.96 -10.02 5.42
N SER A 205 -21.64 -9.20 6.22
CA SER A 205 -22.72 -9.65 7.11
C SER A 205 -23.90 -10.24 6.32
N PHE A 206 -24.32 -9.57 5.25
CA PHE A 206 -25.41 -10.04 4.38
C PHE A 206 -25.11 -11.38 3.72
N LEU A 207 -23.85 -11.61 3.34
CA LEU A 207 -23.39 -12.87 2.75
C LEU A 207 -23.07 -13.95 3.79
N ALA A 208 -23.31 -13.68 5.08
CA ALA A 208 -23.05 -14.58 6.20
C ALA A 208 -21.63 -15.17 6.19
N VAL A 209 -20.65 -14.35 5.79
CA VAL A 209 -19.25 -14.78 5.72
C VAL A 209 -18.67 -14.90 7.13
N ASN A 210 -18.32 -16.12 7.54
CA ASN A 210 -17.66 -16.39 8.81
C ASN A 210 -16.17 -16.03 8.71
N MET A 211 -15.82 -14.80 9.12
CA MET A 211 -14.43 -14.36 9.15
C MET A 211 -13.67 -15.04 10.29
N GLN A 212 -12.62 -15.79 9.95
CA GLN A 212 -11.79 -16.48 10.94
C GLN A 212 -10.78 -15.54 11.62
N ARG A 213 -10.43 -14.42 10.97
CA ARG A 213 -9.38 -13.46 11.38
C ARG A 213 -9.84 -12.00 11.28
N SER A 214 -10.84 -11.61 12.08
CA SER A 214 -11.37 -10.24 12.06
C SER A 214 -11.53 -9.59 13.43
N GLY A 215 -11.08 -10.24 14.51
CA GLY A 215 -11.17 -9.68 15.85
C GLY A 215 -10.18 -8.52 16.01
N PHE A 216 -10.59 -7.46 16.70
CA PHE A 216 -9.65 -6.48 17.23
C PHE A 216 -9.10 -6.98 18.57
N ILE A 217 -7.87 -6.60 18.87
CA ILE A 217 -7.33 -6.81 20.21
C ILE A 217 -8.24 -6.08 21.21
N THR A 218 -8.51 -6.74 22.33
CA THR A 218 -9.31 -6.19 23.42
C THR A 218 -8.64 -4.92 23.97
N PHE A 219 -9.44 -3.91 24.34
CA PHE A 219 -8.92 -2.68 24.96
C PHE A 219 -8.76 -2.86 26.47
N ASP A 220 -8.03 -3.88 26.88
CA ASP A 220 -7.67 -4.21 28.26
C ASP A 220 -6.15 -4.25 28.44
N ALA A 221 -5.70 -4.48 29.68
CA ALA A 221 -4.26 -4.49 30.01
C ALA A 221 -3.49 -5.50 29.15
N ASP A 222 -4.04 -6.69 28.95
CA ASP A 222 -3.46 -7.75 28.12
C ASP A 222 -3.36 -7.33 26.65
N GLY A 223 -4.39 -6.66 26.12
CA GLY A 223 -4.35 -6.10 24.77
C GLY A 223 -3.30 -5.00 24.59
N PHE A 224 -3.14 -4.13 25.59
CA PHE A 224 -2.05 -3.13 25.58
C PHE A 224 -0.67 -3.78 25.62
N ASP A 225 -0.48 -4.84 26.40
CA ASP A 225 0.78 -5.60 26.46
C ASP A 225 1.08 -6.27 25.12
N ILE A 226 0.06 -6.82 24.44
CA ILE A 226 0.21 -7.36 23.08
C ILE A 226 0.67 -6.26 22.11
N ILE A 227 0.01 -5.10 22.11
CA ILE A 227 0.40 -3.97 21.23
C ILE A 227 1.85 -3.54 21.52
N LEU A 228 2.23 -3.42 22.79
CA LEU A 228 3.58 -3.04 23.17
C LEU A 228 4.62 -4.07 22.74
N SER A 229 4.32 -5.36 22.89
CA SER A 229 5.19 -6.45 22.44
C SER A 229 5.36 -6.46 20.91
N ARG A 230 4.31 -6.16 20.15
CA ARG A 230 4.35 -6.02 18.69
C ARG A 230 5.17 -4.81 18.28
N LEU A 231 5.04 -3.68 18.96
CA LEU A 231 5.89 -2.50 18.73
C LEU A 231 7.38 -2.80 18.96
N ARG A 232 7.71 -3.56 20.01
CA ARG A 232 9.10 -4.04 20.23
C ARG A 232 9.56 -5.00 19.14
N SER A 233 8.67 -5.86 18.65
CA SER A 233 8.99 -6.76 17.53
C SER A 233 9.30 -5.98 16.25
N TYR A 234 8.58 -4.89 16.01
CA TYR A 234 8.88 -3.96 14.92
C TYR A 234 10.25 -3.31 15.03
N GLU A 235 10.71 -2.97 16.23
CA GLU A 235 12.08 -2.49 16.44
C GLU A 235 13.11 -3.49 15.91
N SER A 236 12.92 -4.80 16.16
CA SER A 236 13.78 -5.86 15.63
C SER A 236 13.75 -5.94 14.09
N TYR A 237 12.57 -5.84 13.50
CA TYR A 237 12.42 -5.82 12.03
C TYR A 237 13.10 -4.59 11.41
N TYR A 238 12.95 -3.42 12.01
CA TYR A 238 13.63 -2.20 11.56
C TYR A 238 15.14 -2.26 11.81
N ASN A 239 15.61 -2.88 12.89
CA ASN A 239 17.05 -3.09 13.11
C ASN A 239 17.70 -3.90 11.98
N SER A 240 16.97 -4.87 11.44
CA SER A 240 17.45 -5.64 10.27
C SER A 240 17.71 -4.74 9.06
N LEU A 241 16.96 -3.66 8.90
CA LEU A 241 17.18 -2.68 7.82
C LEU A 241 18.50 -1.90 7.96
N TYR A 242 18.96 -1.66 9.19
CA TYR A 242 20.18 -0.88 9.47
C TYR A 242 21.45 -1.74 9.52
N VAL A 243 21.33 -3.03 9.86
CA VAL A 243 22.48 -3.92 10.05
C VAL A 243 22.78 -4.77 8.81
N SER A 244 21.74 -5.21 8.09
CA SER A 244 21.88 -6.07 6.90
C SER A 244 22.39 -5.31 5.66
N GLY A 245 22.43 -6.00 4.51
CA GLY A 245 22.75 -5.38 3.22
C GLY A 245 21.84 -4.19 2.85
N PHE A 246 20.64 -4.10 3.43
CA PHE A 246 19.72 -2.97 3.22
C PHE A 246 20.28 -1.62 3.69
N LYS A 247 21.29 -1.61 4.57
CA LYS A 247 21.94 -0.39 5.05
C LYS A 247 22.49 0.49 3.93
N TYR A 248 22.98 -0.12 2.85
CA TYR A 248 23.53 0.59 1.70
C TYR A 248 22.46 1.34 0.90
N VAL A 249 21.19 0.95 1.04
CA VAL A 249 20.05 1.64 0.41
C VAL A 249 19.46 2.67 1.38
N ILE A 250 19.36 2.33 2.66
CA ILE A 250 18.62 3.15 3.63
C ILE A 250 19.39 4.38 4.09
N TRP A 251 20.70 4.28 4.33
CA TRP A 251 21.48 5.44 4.76
C TRP A 251 21.47 6.57 3.71
N PRO A 252 21.65 6.31 2.40
CA PRO A 252 21.42 7.33 1.37
C PRO A 252 20.02 7.96 1.43
N CYS A 253 18.95 7.16 1.60
CA CYS A 253 17.60 7.70 1.74
C CYS A 253 17.45 8.60 2.97
N VAL A 254 17.96 8.19 4.13
CA VAL A 254 17.91 8.97 5.37
C VAL A 254 18.70 10.28 5.21
N THR A 255 19.91 10.23 4.64
CA THR A 255 20.71 11.44 4.42
C THR A 255 20.01 12.43 3.48
N LEU A 256 19.35 11.96 2.41
CA LEU A 256 18.56 12.81 1.51
C LEU A 256 17.38 13.46 2.23
N VAL A 257 16.68 12.73 3.11
CA VAL A 257 15.59 13.27 3.94
C VAL A 257 16.13 14.35 4.88
N LEU A 258 17.24 14.10 5.58
CA LEU A 258 17.86 15.08 6.48
C LEU A 258 18.30 16.35 5.72
N LEU A 259 18.97 16.20 4.57
CA LEU A 259 19.37 17.33 3.73
C LEU A 259 18.16 18.14 3.22
N SER A 260 17.04 17.48 2.91
CA SER A 260 15.78 18.14 2.54
C SER A 260 15.27 19.03 3.68
N TYR A 261 15.29 18.52 4.92
CA TYR A 261 14.88 19.30 6.09
C TYR A 261 15.85 20.43 6.45
N VAL A 262 17.17 20.20 6.34
CA VAL A 262 18.16 21.29 6.50
C VAL A 262 17.90 22.39 5.48
N LYS A 263 17.70 22.05 4.22
CA LYS A 263 17.36 23.02 3.16
C LYS A 263 16.02 23.72 3.42
N PHE A 264 15.05 23.02 3.99
CA PHE A 264 13.76 23.59 4.39
C PHE A 264 13.94 24.68 5.45
N ILE A 265 14.76 24.40 6.48
CA ILE A 265 15.08 25.34 7.57
C ILE A 265 15.89 26.53 7.03
N LEU A 266 16.93 26.28 6.23
CA LEU A 266 17.78 27.35 5.66
C LEU A 266 17.01 28.31 4.74
N ARG A 267 15.88 27.89 4.18
CA ARG A 267 14.98 28.74 3.39
C ARG A 267 14.09 29.64 4.25
N GLY A 268 14.25 29.64 5.57
CA GLY A 268 13.48 30.49 6.50
C GLY A 268 12.00 30.16 6.54
N ARG A 269 11.62 28.90 6.30
CA ARG A 269 10.21 28.49 6.28
C ARG A 269 9.63 28.37 7.69
N GLU A 270 8.31 28.54 7.78
CA GLU A 270 7.58 28.50 9.04
C GLU A 270 7.80 27.18 9.79
N PHE A 271 8.17 27.28 11.07
CA PHE A 271 8.40 26.14 11.95
C PHE A 271 7.17 25.22 12.07
N GLY A 272 5.95 25.78 12.04
CA GLY A 272 4.71 24.99 12.07
C GLY A 272 4.59 24.02 10.89
N ARG A 273 5.05 24.41 9.69
CA ARG A 273 5.04 23.53 8.50
C ARG A 273 6.05 22.41 8.62
N LEU A 274 7.22 22.69 9.21
CA LEU A 274 8.22 21.68 9.52
C LEU A 274 7.62 20.63 10.46
N LEU A 275 7.04 21.07 11.58
CA LEU A 275 6.41 20.19 12.56
C LEU A 275 5.30 19.34 11.94
N LEU A 276 4.39 19.94 11.16
CA LEU A 276 3.33 19.21 10.47
C LEU A 276 3.88 18.16 9.51
N SER A 277 4.90 18.49 8.72
CA SER A 277 5.50 17.52 7.79
C SER A 277 6.14 16.33 8.51
N VAL A 278 6.74 16.54 9.69
CA VAL A 278 7.29 15.47 10.53
C VAL A 278 6.16 14.61 11.11
N ILE A 279 5.08 15.24 11.59
CA ILE A 279 3.88 14.54 12.08
C ILE A 279 3.29 13.67 10.96
N TYR A 280 3.15 14.19 9.74
CA TYR A 280 2.65 13.42 8.61
C TYR A 280 3.57 12.26 8.23
N LEU A 281 4.90 12.45 8.30
CA LEU A 281 5.87 11.39 8.04
C LEU A 281 5.75 10.25 9.07
N LEU A 282 5.63 10.59 10.36
CA LEU A 282 5.38 9.63 11.43
C LEU A 282 4.01 8.95 11.28
N GLY A 283 3.01 9.70 10.83
CA GLY A 283 1.68 9.17 10.51
C GLY A 283 1.72 8.11 9.42
N VAL A 284 2.50 8.32 8.34
CA VAL A 284 2.69 7.31 7.29
C VAL A 284 3.34 6.05 7.88
N ALA A 285 4.37 6.18 8.72
CA ALA A 285 5.03 5.04 9.35
C ALA A 285 4.09 4.28 10.29
N LEU A 286 3.23 4.97 11.04
CA LEU A 286 2.24 4.33 11.89
C LEU A 286 1.19 3.58 11.07
N LEU A 287 0.66 4.20 10.01
CA LEU A 287 -0.38 3.61 9.16
C LEU A 287 0.07 2.30 8.49
N THR A 288 1.35 2.17 8.14
CA THR A 288 1.87 0.92 7.57
C THR A 288 1.94 -0.22 8.59
N MET A 289 2.05 0.10 9.89
CA MET A 289 2.09 -0.88 10.98
C MET A 289 0.70 -1.19 11.55
N MET A 290 -0.25 -0.25 11.43
CA MET A 290 -1.58 -0.30 12.05
C MET A 290 -2.31 -1.65 11.93
N PRO A 291 -2.44 -2.27 10.73
CA PRO A 291 -3.19 -3.52 10.60
C PRO A 291 -2.64 -4.63 11.50
N ASN A 292 -1.32 -4.78 11.54
CA ASN A 292 -0.68 -5.79 12.39
C ASN A 292 -0.60 -5.38 13.86
N LEU A 293 -0.76 -4.11 14.20
CA LEU A 293 -0.76 -3.68 15.59
C LEU A 293 -2.08 -3.98 16.30
N VAL A 294 -3.21 -3.85 15.61
CA VAL A 294 -4.54 -3.82 16.25
C VAL A 294 -5.39 -5.07 15.97
N ILE A 295 -5.05 -5.88 14.97
CA ILE A 295 -5.81 -7.08 14.59
C ILE A 295 -5.35 -8.30 15.40
N THR A 296 -6.29 -9.10 15.88
CA THR A 296 -6.01 -10.44 16.45
C THR A 296 -5.54 -11.38 15.33
N THR A 297 -4.35 -11.94 15.50
CA THR A 297 -3.68 -12.81 14.51
C THR A 297 -3.76 -14.26 14.93
#